data_AF-F0HRC4-F1
#
_entry.id   AF-F0HRC4-F1
#
_cell.length_a   1.000
_cell.length_b   1.000
_cell.length_c   1.000
_cell.angle_alpha   90.00
_cell.angle_beta   90.00
_cell.angle_gamma   90.00
#
_symmetry.space_group_name_H-M   'P 1'
#
loop_
_entity.id
_entity.type
_entity.pdbx_description
1 polymer ?
#
loop_
_entity_poly.entity_id
_entity_poly.type
_entity_poly.pdbx_seq_one_letter_code
_entity_poly.pdbx_strand_id
1 'polypeptide(L)'
;MRRALAEYAEDALRYMLANSDDARRIIVGRKRLVRDLQMSPTMVAVVLSYLKEVGLVEVDHRHADNGAQLENRYTVTEAGCEFVADSPKARR
;
A
#
# COMPACT_ATOMS: atom_id res chain seq x y z
N MET A 1 11.95 19.44 4.43
CA MET A 1 10.56 19.20 4.86
C MET A 1 10.40 17.72 5.18
N ARG A 2 10.01 17.37 6.41
CA ARG A 2 9.79 15.97 6.83
C ARG A 2 8.28 15.72 6.70
N ARG A 3 7.84 14.98 5.67
CA ARG A 3 6.42 14.59 5.54
C ARG A 3 6.05 13.67 6.69
N ALA A 4 4.84 13.81 7.22
CA ALA A 4 4.34 12.93 8.26
C ALA A 4 4.11 11.51 7.71
N LEU A 5 4.23 10.48 8.56
CA LEU A 5 3.97 9.09 8.16
C LEU A 5 2.58 8.92 7.54
N ALA A 6 1.57 9.61 8.09
CA ALA A 6 0.21 9.61 7.57
C ALA A 6 0.12 10.06 6.11
N GLU A 7 0.93 11.04 5.68
CA GLU A 7 0.94 11.47 4.27
C GLU A 7 1.50 10.40 3.34
N TYR A 8 2.56 9.71 3.76
CA TYR A 8 3.12 8.60 2.99
C TYR A 8 2.16 7.40 2.93
N ALA A 9 1.49 7.11 4.04
CA ALA A 9 0.49 6.04 4.12
C ALA A 9 -0.69 6.30 3.17
N GLU A 10 -1.17 7.53 3.16
CA GLU A 10 -2.24 7.97 2.26
C GLU A 10 -1.83 7.96 0.79
N ASP A 11 -0.62 8.46 0.46
CA ASP A 11 -0.10 8.44 -0.91
C ASP A 11 0.09 6.99 -1.41
N ALA A 12 0.52 6.07 -0.53
CA ALA A 12 0.63 4.65 -0.84
C ALA A 12 -0.74 3.97 -1.07
N LEU A 13 -1.74 4.25 -0.21
CA LEU A 13 -3.11 3.73 -0.38
C LEU A 13 -3.74 4.23 -1.69
N ARG A 14 -3.59 5.51 -2.01
CA ARG A 14 -4.07 6.06 -3.29
C ARG A 14 -3.41 5.40 -4.48
N TYR A 15 -2.09 5.22 -4.43
CA TYR A 15 -1.37 4.55 -5.49
C TYR A 15 -1.87 3.11 -5.68
N MET A 16 -2.08 2.38 -4.58
CA MET A 16 -2.65 1.04 -4.59
C MET A 16 -4.02 0.99 -5.25
N LEU A 17 -4.93 1.88 -4.88
CA LEU A 17 -6.28 1.96 -5.47
C LEU A 17 -6.25 2.34 -6.95
N ALA A 18 -5.44 3.34 -7.33
CA ALA A 18 -5.31 3.79 -8.72
C ALA A 18 -4.67 2.74 -9.64
N ASN A 19 -3.97 1.75 -9.07
CA ASN A 19 -3.35 0.64 -9.80
C ASN A 19 -4.05 -0.70 -9.51
N SER A 20 -5.29 -0.67 -9.00
CA SER A 20 -6.13 -1.84 -8.82
C SER A 20 -6.76 -2.26 -10.14
N ASP A 21 -6.75 -3.57 -10.44
CA ASP A 21 -7.75 -4.13 -11.35
C ASP A 21 -9.06 -4.34 -10.55
N ASP A 22 -10.20 -3.99 -11.16
CA ASP A 22 -11.56 -3.99 -10.58
C ASP A 22 -12.00 -5.33 -9.93
N ALA A 23 -11.25 -6.41 -10.14
CA ALA A 23 -11.60 -7.78 -9.73
C ALA A 23 -11.13 -8.19 -8.30
N ARG A 24 -10.85 -7.23 -7.39
CA ARG A 24 -10.58 -7.46 -5.95
C ARG A 24 -9.17 -7.88 -5.52
N ARG A 25 -8.11 -7.64 -6.31
CA ARG A 25 -6.75 -7.99 -5.89
C ARG A 25 -5.72 -6.97 -6.37
N ILE A 26 -5.54 -5.92 -5.59
CA ILE A 26 -4.43 -4.99 -5.78
C ILE A 26 -3.12 -5.77 -5.56
N ILE A 27 -2.23 -5.73 -6.54
CA ILE A 27 -0.88 -6.30 -6.43
C ILE A 27 0.08 -5.15 -6.66
N VAL A 28 0.34 -4.38 -5.61
CA VAL A 28 1.46 -3.44 -5.64
C VAL A 28 2.63 -4.06 -4.91
N GLY A 29 3.66 -4.40 -5.69
CA GLY A 29 4.94 -4.80 -5.16
C GLY A 29 5.66 -3.66 -4.45
N ARG A 30 6.45 -3.97 -3.42
CA ARG A 30 7.31 -3.01 -2.70
C ARG A 30 8.21 -2.24 -3.65
N LYS A 31 8.70 -2.90 -4.71
CA LYS A 31 9.55 -2.26 -5.73
C LYS A 31 8.83 -1.13 -6.48
N ARG A 32 7.53 -1.29 -6.76
CA ARG A 32 6.74 -0.26 -7.45
C ARG A 32 6.52 0.95 -6.53
N LEU A 33 6.24 0.74 -5.24
CA LEU A 33 6.13 1.84 -4.27
C LEU A 33 7.43 2.63 -4.14
N VAL A 34 8.57 1.93 -4.04
CA VAL A 34 9.90 2.60 -3.97
C VAL A 34 10.12 3.47 -5.21
N ARG A 35 9.90 2.91 -6.40
CA ARG A 35 10.18 3.60 -7.67
C ARG A 35 9.19 4.73 -7.94
N ASP A 36 7.89 4.45 -7.87
CA ASP A 36 6.84 5.33 -8.37
C ASP A 36 6.47 6.42 -7.35
N LEU A 37 6.62 6.15 -6.05
CA LEU A 37 6.40 7.13 -4.98
C LEU A 37 7.72 7.75 -4.47
N GLN A 38 8.85 7.39 -5.08
CA GLN A 38 10.20 7.85 -4.71
C GLN A 38 10.51 7.68 -3.21
N MET A 39 9.92 6.66 -2.58
CA MET A 39 10.13 6.35 -1.16
C MET A 39 11.34 5.44 -0.98
N SER A 40 12.10 5.63 0.10
CA SER A 40 13.16 4.67 0.43
C SER A 40 12.56 3.30 0.78
N PRO A 41 13.30 2.19 0.57
CA PRO A 41 12.83 0.85 0.94
C PRO A 41 12.41 0.75 2.41
N THR A 42 13.13 1.43 3.31
CA THR A 42 12.79 1.51 4.74
C THR A 42 11.46 2.23 4.97
N MET A 43 11.22 3.36 4.29
CA MET A 43 9.97 4.08 4.42
C MET A 43 8.79 3.25 3.90
N VAL A 44 8.96 2.56 2.78
CA VAL A 44 7.94 1.63 2.25
C VAL A 44 7.64 0.53 3.27
N ALA A 45 8.65 -0.05 3.92
CA ALA A 45 8.42 -1.05 4.97
C ALA A 45 7.62 -0.48 6.16
N VAL A 46 7.99 0.72 6.65
CA VAL A 46 7.28 1.39 7.75
C VAL A 46 5.82 1.69 7.37
N VAL A 47 5.59 2.23 6.18
CA VAL A 47 4.25 2.55 5.67
C VAL A 47 3.39 1.29 5.56
N LEU A 48 3.93 0.22 4.97
CA LEU A 48 3.17 -1.02 4.80
C LEU A 48 2.87 -1.72 6.14
N SER A 49 3.80 -1.68 7.09
CA SER A 49 3.55 -2.15 8.45
C SER A 49 2.45 -1.33 9.12
N TYR A 50 2.54 0.00 9.05
CA TYR A 50 1.52 0.89 9.60
C TYR A 50 0.14 0.61 9.01
N LEU A 51 0.02 0.58 7.68
CA LEU A 51 -1.24 0.32 6.98
C LEU A 51 -1.85 -1.04 7.36
N LYS A 52 -1.00 -2.06 7.56
CA LYS A 52 -1.44 -3.38 8.04
C LYS A 52 -1.93 -3.31 9.48
N GLU A 53 -1.17 -2.67 10.37
CA GLU A 53 -1.51 -2.54 11.80
C GLU A 53 -2.82 -1.80 12.02
N VAL A 54 -3.12 -0.79 11.20
CA VAL A 54 -4.39 -0.04 11.27
C VAL A 54 -5.51 -0.65 10.42
N GLY A 55 -5.29 -1.82 9.79
CA GLY A 55 -6.32 -2.56 9.06
C GLY A 55 -6.75 -1.96 7.71
N LEU A 56 -5.94 -1.05 7.13
CA LEU A 56 -6.24 -0.43 5.83
C LEU A 56 -5.77 -1.29 4.64
N VAL A 57 -4.86 -2.24 4.89
CA VAL A 57 -4.44 -3.25 3.91
C VAL A 57 -4.31 -4.64 4.54
N GLU A 58 -4.63 -5.66 3.75
CA GLU A 58 -4.31 -7.05 4.04
C GLU A 58 -3.07 -7.50 3.26
N VAL A 59 -2.28 -8.40 3.87
CA VAL A 59 -1.03 -8.89 3.27
C VAL A 59 -1.15 -10.38 2.97
N ASP A 60 -1.00 -10.74 1.71
CA ASP A 60 -0.88 -12.13 1.26
C ASP A 60 0.60 -12.48 1.04
N HIS A 61 1.10 -13.34 1.93
CA HIS A 61 2.48 -13.85 1.91
C HIS A 61 2.60 -15.02 0.95
N ARG A 62 3.24 -14.79 -0.19
CA ARG A 62 3.37 -15.80 -1.24
C ARG A 62 4.73 -16.47 -1.22
N HIS A 63 4.74 -17.76 -1.51
CA HIS A 63 5.93 -18.58 -1.68
C HIS A 63 5.85 -19.29 -3.02
N ALA A 64 6.99 -19.51 -3.66
CA ALA A 64 7.10 -20.37 -4.82
C ALA A 64 7.15 -21.85 -4.38
N ASP A 65 6.92 -22.78 -5.32
CA ASP A 65 6.90 -24.23 -5.04
C ASP A 65 8.22 -24.75 -4.45
N ASN A 66 9.33 -24.05 -4.71
CA ASN A 66 10.65 -24.34 -4.15
C ASN A 66 10.89 -23.71 -2.77
N GLY A 67 9.87 -23.13 -2.13
CA GLY A 67 9.95 -22.45 -0.84
C GLY A 67 10.52 -21.02 -0.88
N ALA A 68 10.93 -20.51 -2.05
CA ALA A 68 11.44 -19.14 -2.15
C ALA A 68 10.31 -18.12 -1.88
N GLN A 69 10.61 -17.09 -1.08
CA GLN A 69 9.65 -16.03 -0.81
C GLN A 69 9.42 -15.18 -2.06
N LEU A 70 8.16 -15.13 -2.51
CA LEU A 70 7.73 -14.25 -3.58
C LEU A 70 7.37 -12.88 -3.02
N GLU A 71 7.19 -11.91 -3.90
CA GLU A 71 6.69 -10.61 -3.50
C GLU A 71 5.28 -10.74 -2.89
N ASN A 72 5.13 -10.21 -1.67
CA ASN A 72 3.86 -10.10 -0.97
C ASN A 72 2.86 -9.31 -1.82
N ARG A 73 1.59 -9.70 -1.74
CA ARG A 73 0.50 -8.90 -2.31
C ARG A 73 -0.17 -8.10 -1.20
N TYR A 74 -0.64 -6.92 -1.55
CA TYR A 74 -1.27 -5.98 -0.62
C TYR A 74 -2.64 -5.62 -1.15
N THR A 75 -3.68 -6.08 -0.48
CA THR A 75 -5.08 -5.78 -0.84
C THR A 75 -5.55 -4.62 0.02
N VAL A 76 -6.07 -3.55 -0.58
CA VAL A 76 -6.69 -2.45 0.19
C VAL A 76 -8.05 -2.93 0.70
N THR A 77 -8.30 -2.73 1.99
CA THR A 77 -9.57 -3.12 2.63
C THR A 77 -10.66 -2.09 2.34
N GLU A 78 -11.92 -2.40 2.67
CA GLU A 78 -13.02 -1.43 2.61
C GLU A 78 -12.70 -0.18 3.45
N ALA A 79 -12.18 -0.35 4.67
CA ALA A 79 -11.72 0.77 5.51
C ALA A 79 -10.59 1.58 4.85
N GLY A 80 -9.69 0.92 4.12
CA GLY A 80 -8.66 1.60 3.31
C GLY A 80 -9.24 2.44 2.17
N CYS A 81 -10.29 1.97 1.52
CA CYS A 81 -11.02 2.71 0.49
C CYS A 81 -11.72 3.94 1.09
N GLU A 82 -12.46 3.76 2.18
CA GLU A 82 -13.16 4.84 2.90
C GLU A 82 -12.19 5.91 3.40
N PHE A 83 -11.06 5.50 3.99
CA PHE A 83 -10.01 6.42 4.45
C PHE A 83 -9.51 7.36 3.32
N VAL A 84 -9.33 6.82 2.11
CA VAL A 84 -8.90 7.62 0.96
C VAL A 84 -10.02 8.54 0.48
N ALA A 85 -11.26 8.07 0.47
CA ALA A 85 -12.44 8.83 0.04
C ALA A 85 -12.75 10.01 0.98
N ASP A 86 -12.60 9.82 2.29
CA ASP A 86 -12.87 10.85 3.30
C ASP A 86 -11.74 11.88 3.45
N SER A 87 -10.58 11.59 2.87
CA SER A 87 -9.43 12.48 3.00
C SER A 87 -9.67 13.87 2.36
N PRO A 88 -9.16 14.96 2.96
CA PRO A 88 -9.15 16.30 2.36
C PRO A 88 -8.55 16.35 0.94
N LYS A 89 -7.62 15.46 0.61
CA LYS A 89 -7.01 15.37 -0.73
C LYS A 89 -7.95 14.76 -1.78
N ALA A 90 -9.04 14.10 -1.40
CA ALA A 90 -10.07 13.62 -2.33
C ALA A 90 -11.06 14.71 -2.75
N ARG A 91 -11.11 15.83 -2.01
CA ARG A 91 -12.01 16.97 -2.27
C ARG A 91 -11.38 18.09 -3.10
N ARG A 92 -10.14 17.89 -3.58
CA ARG A 92 -9.37 18.88 -4.34
C ARG A 92 -9.28 18.51 -5.81
#